data_AF-A0A2Z6P920-F1
#
_entry.id   AF-A0A2Z6P920-F1
#
_cell.length_a   1.000
_cell.length_b   1.000
_cell.length_c   1.000
_cell.angle_alpha   90.00
_cell.angle_beta   90.00
_cell.angle_gamma   90.00
#
_symmetry.space_group_name_H-M   'P 1'
#
loop_
_entity.id
_entity.type
_entity.pdbx_description
1 polymer ?
#
loop_
_entity_poly.entity_id
_entity_poly.type
_entity_poly.pdbx_seq_one_letter_code
_entity_poly.pdbx_strand_id
1 'polypeptide(L)'
;MKRAISVGSLEGRVVIELENASLLTPSSFPIKNVSFEEDSPIGHEYENFSQDGWVFLFSLLGIIPLAERLGYTTEQLAFFTGPADAGVDFGLLLMAVMGLLFPAVLHATQTELEYGKSQLSLSRFTSCIMLVAYASYIVFQVKNLKNLQVPDDEDKSFNEDTSNDEEAPEISMWESMIWISILTGGISILSEYLVNTIEGASKEFEMPKSFLSVILLPVIGNAAEHVGAVMFAVKDKLDISLGVAVGSSIQISMFV
;
A
#
# COMPACT_ATOMS: atom_id res chain seq x y z
N MET A 1 -47.95 28.44 4.44
CA MET A 1 -48.79 29.55 4.96
C MET A 1 -47.86 30.52 5.65
N LYS A 2 -47.87 31.78 5.20
CA LYS A 2 -46.86 32.82 5.50
C LYS A 2 -46.67 33.05 7.01
N ARG A 3 -45.42 33.12 7.49
CA ARG A 3 -45.08 33.77 8.76
C ARG A 3 -44.10 34.89 8.47
N ALA A 4 -44.50 36.10 8.88
CA ALA A 4 -43.80 37.34 8.60
C ALA A 4 -42.57 37.46 9.51
N ILE A 5 -41.43 37.84 8.93
CA ILE A 5 -40.28 38.34 9.68
C ILE A 5 -40.45 39.85 9.71
N SER A 6 -40.75 40.41 10.89
CA SER A 6 -40.77 41.85 11.10
C SER A 6 -39.34 42.29 11.42
N VAL A 7 -38.75 43.15 10.59
CA VAL A 7 -37.42 43.73 10.84
C VAL A 7 -37.62 45.14 11.37
N GLY A 8 -37.50 45.29 12.68
CA GLY A 8 -37.44 46.60 13.35
C GLY A 8 -36.00 47.07 13.50
N SER A 9 -35.72 48.31 13.09
CA SER A 9 -34.42 48.97 13.24
C SER A 9 -34.45 49.90 14.45
N LEU A 10 -33.68 49.58 15.49
CA LEU A 10 -33.32 50.50 16.56
C LEU A 10 -31.80 50.41 16.77
N GLU A 11 -31.11 51.53 16.54
CA GLU A 11 -29.72 51.80 16.90
C GLU A 11 -28.65 50.76 16.50
N GLY A 12 -28.51 50.51 15.19
CA GLY A 12 -27.26 50.02 14.61
C GLY A 12 -26.77 48.63 15.04
N ARG A 13 -27.62 47.82 15.69
CA ARG A 13 -27.37 46.41 15.98
C ARG A 13 -28.55 45.56 15.53
N VAL A 14 -28.29 44.52 14.74
CA VAL A 14 -29.28 43.50 14.40
C VAL A 14 -29.48 42.62 15.64
N VAL A 15 -30.61 42.79 16.32
CA VAL A 15 -31.04 41.96 17.45
C VAL A 15 -32.16 41.05 16.95
N ILE A 16 -31.93 39.74 16.97
CA ILE A 16 -32.97 38.74 16.70
C ILE A 16 -33.69 38.50 18.03
N GLU A 17 -34.87 39.08 18.19
CA GLU A 17 -35.72 38.85 19.36
C GLU A 17 -36.43 37.50 19.17
N LEU A 18 -35.92 36.46 19.82
CA LEU A 18 -36.60 35.17 19.92
C LEU A 18 -37.79 35.34 20.86
N GLU A 19 -38.95 35.67 20.30
CA GLU A 19 -40.22 35.52 21.00
C GLU A 19 -40.33 34.05 21.42
N ASN A 20 -40.47 33.83 22.74
CA ASN A 20 -40.76 32.54 23.40
C ASN A 20 -39.57 31.61 23.76
N ALA A 21 -38.63 32.09 24.57
CA ALA A 21 -37.65 31.26 25.29
C ALA A 21 -38.18 30.66 26.61
N SER A 22 -39.35 30.01 26.58
CA SER A 22 -39.99 29.45 27.79
C SER A 22 -40.66 28.08 27.60
N LEU A 23 -40.31 27.32 26.55
CA LEU A 23 -40.79 25.95 26.34
C LEU A 23 -39.68 24.88 26.19
N LEU A 24 -38.52 25.09 26.82
CA LEU A 24 -37.58 24.00 27.09
C LEU A 24 -37.96 23.31 28.42
N THR A 25 -38.94 22.41 28.36
CA THR A 25 -39.11 21.34 29.37
C THR A 25 -39.06 19.99 28.65
N PRO A 26 -38.28 19.00 29.13
CA PRO A 26 -37.95 17.80 28.38
C PRO A 26 -38.99 16.68 28.59
N SER A 27 -40.28 16.93 28.32
CA SER A 27 -41.35 15.97 28.67
C SER A 27 -42.41 15.68 27.60
N SER A 28 -42.18 16.01 26.32
CA SER A 28 -43.21 15.81 25.28
C SER A 28 -42.70 15.26 23.95
N PHE A 29 -41.76 14.31 23.97
CA PHE A 29 -41.54 13.44 22.81
C PHE A 29 -42.30 12.11 22.99
N PRO A 30 -43.20 11.73 22.07
CA PRO A 30 -43.90 10.45 22.13
C PRO A 30 -42.93 9.32 21.78
N ILE A 31 -42.52 8.54 22.79
CA ILE A 31 -41.80 7.29 22.59
C ILE A 31 -42.82 6.26 22.09
N LYS A 32 -42.75 5.93 20.80
CA LYS A 32 -43.43 4.77 20.24
C LYS A 32 -42.66 3.55 20.72
N ASN A 33 -43.23 2.76 21.63
CA ASN A 33 -42.68 1.48 22.05
C ASN A 33 -42.65 0.54 20.84
N VAL A 34 -41.47 0.43 20.21
CA VAL A 34 -41.16 -0.67 19.32
C VAL A 34 -40.77 -1.82 20.22
N SER A 35 -41.72 -2.73 20.46
CA SER A 35 -41.43 -4.06 20.99
C SER A 35 -40.53 -4.76 19.98
N PHE A 36 -39.24 -4.89 20.31
CA PHE A 36 -38.32 -5.72 19.56
C PHE A 36 -38.77 -7.17 19.72
N GLU A 37 -39.17 -7.79 18.61
CA GLU A 37 -39.35 -9.23 18.52
C GLU A 37 -37.95 -9.84 18.66
N GLU A 38 -37.72 -10.49 19.80
CA GLU A 38 -36.46 -11.12 20.19
C GLU A 38 -36.32 -12.48 19.47
N ASP A 39 -36.16 -12.42 18.15
CA ASP A 39 -35.85 -13.59 17.30
C ASP A 39 -35.00 -13.16 16.08
N SER A 40 -33.98 -12.34 16.34
CA SER A 40 -32.92 -12.09 15.36
C SER A 40 -31.77 -13.08 15.57
N PRO A 41 -31.26 -13.77 14.54
CA PRO A 41 -30.16 -14.74 14.66
C PRO A 41 -28.82 -14.09 15.06
N ILE A 42 -28.81 -12.78 15.30
CA ILE A 42 -27.63 -11.97 15.59
C ILE A 42 -27.20 -12.12 17.07
N GLY A 43 -28.07 -12.64 17.95
CA GLY A 43 -27.73 -12.86 19.36
C GLY A 43 -26.71 -13.98 19.61
N HIS A 44 -26.63 -14.97 18.71
CA HIS A 44 -25.70 -16.09 18.84
C HIS A 44 -24.30 -15.81 18.28
N GLU A 45 -24.08 -14.67 17.61
CA GLU A 45 -22.77 -14.34 17.02
C GLU A 45 -21.88 -13.54 17.98
N TYR A 46 -22.46 -12.82 18.94
CA TYR A 46 -21.71 -12.06 19.95
C TYR A 46 -21.18 -12.91 21.10
N GLU A 47 -21.69 -14.13 21.29
CA GLU A 47 -21.21 -15.04 22.34
C GLU A 47 -19.87 -15.70 21.96
N ASN A 48 -19.49 -15.68 20.68
CA ASN A 48 -18.20 -16.21 20.20
C ASN A 48 -17.04 -15.21 20.30
N PHE A 49 -17.30 -13.92 20.56
CA PHE A 49 -16.22 -12.91 20.70
C PHE A 49 -15.32 -13.16 21.94
N SER A 50 -15.81 -13.92 22.93
CA SER A 50 -15.02 -14.36 24.08
C SER A 50 -13.99 -15.46 23.72
N GLN A 51 -14.15 -16.13 22.57
CA GLN A 51 -13.28 -17.21 22.11
C GLN A 51 -12.07 -16.72 21.29
N ASP A 52 -12.06 -15.44 20.87
CA ASP A 52 -11.08 -14.85 19.95
C ASP A 52 -9.87 -14.17 20.61
N GLY A 53 -9.77 -14.21 21.95
CA GLY A 53 -8.55 -13.77 22.66
C GLY A 53 -7.29 -14.52 22.19
N TRP A 54 -7.46 -15.77 21.76
CA TRP A 54 -6.37 -16.58 21.18
C TRP A 54 -5.89 -16.04 19.83
N VAL A 55 -6.80 -15.59 18.96
CA VAL A 55 -6.45 -15.00 17.65
C VAL A 55 -5.68 -13.70 17.87
N PHE A 56 -6.11 -12.88 18.83
CA PHE A 56 -5.39 -11.66 19.22
C PHE A 56 -3.97 -11.99 19.72
N LEU A 57 -3.82 -12.99 20.61
CA LEU A 57 -2.52 -13.39 21.16
C LEU A 57 -1.58 -13.98 20.09
N PHE A 58 -2.09 -14.84 19.20
CA PHE A 58 -1.28 -15.39 18.09
C PHE A 58 -0.91 -14.32 17.07
N SER A 59 -1.79 -13.35 16.83
CA SER A 59 -1.49 -12.19 15.98
C SER A 59 -0.40 -11.32 16.60
N LEU A 60 -0.46 -11.07 17.92
CA LEU A 60 0.55 -10.29 18.65
C LEU A 60 1.92 -10.98 18.63
N LEU A 61 1.94 -12.31 18.77
CA LEU A 61 3.17 -13.13 18.69
C LEU A 61 3.84 -13.03 17.31
N GLY A 62 3.07 -12.88 16.23
CA GLY A 62 3.60 -12.68 14.88
C GLY A 62 4.01 -11.24 14.59
N ILE A 63 3.20 -10.27 15.00
CA ILE A 63 3.38 -8.85 14.65
C ILE A 63 4.56 -8.23 15.42
N ILE A 64 4.75 -8.54 16.71
CA ILE A 64 5.82 -7.96 17.52
C ILE A 64 7.22 -8.21 16.92
N PRO A 65 7.66 -9.46 16.66
CA PRO A 65 8.99 -9.70 16.12
C PRO A 65 9.13 -9.15 14.70
N LEU A 66 8.05 -9.12 13.92
CA LEU A 66 8.05 -8.52 12.59
C LEU A 66 8.22 -7.00 12.65
N ALA A 67 7.53 -6.33 13.56
CA ALA A 67 7.63 -4.89 13.77
C ALA A 67 9.03 -4.48 14.27
N GLU A 68 9.62 -5.26 15.18
CA GLU A 68 11.00 -5.06 15.63
C GLU A 68 11.99 -5.18 14.47
N ARG A 69 11.88 -6.24 13.66
CA ARG A 69 12.74 -6.45 12.49
C ARG A 69 12.53 -5.38 11.43
N LEU A 70 11.31 -4.90 11.24
CA LEU A 70 11.00 -3.81 10.33
C LEU A 70 11.68 -2.52 10.79
N GLY A 71 11.59 -2.19 12.08
CA GLY A 71 12.26 -1.03 12.69
C GLY A 71 13.77 -1.07 12.46
N TYR A 72 14.42 -2.19 12.76
CA TYR A 72 15.84 -2.39 12.49
C TYR A 72 16.19 -2.20 11.00
N THR A 73 15.36 -2.75 10.11
CA THR A 73 15.57 -2.61 8.66
C THR A 73 15.45 -1.15 8.21
N THR A 74 14.54 -0.38 8.80
CA THR A 74 14.39 1.05 8.48
C THR A 74 15.59 1.89 8.93
N GLU A 75 16.16 1.57 10.09
CA GLU A 75 17.37 2.22 10.58
C GLU A 75 18.58 1.88 9.70
N GLN A 76 18.72 0.60 9.33
CA GLN A 76 19.77 0.17 8.42
C GLN A 76 19.62 0.81 7.05
N LEU A 77 18.40 0.89 6.50
CA LEU A 77 18.17 1.59 5.24
C LEU A 77 18.63 3.05 5.32
N ALA A 78 18.18 3.79 6.34
CA ALA A 78 18.58 5.18 6.54
C ALA A 78 20.10 5.35 6.74
N PHE A 79 20.76 4.37 7.35
CA PHE A 79 22.22 4.36 7.52
C PHE A 79 22.96 4.15 6.19
N PHE A 80 22.53 3.20 5.35
CA PHE A 80 23.20 2.86 4.10
C PHE A 80 22.87 3.80 2.94
N THR A 81 21.64 4.30 2.83
CA THR A 81 21.22 5.18 1.71
C THR A 81 21.22 6.67 2.09
N GLY A 82 21.10 6.98 3.38
CA GLY A 82 20.98 8.33 3.89
C GLY A 82 19.55 8.69 4.29
N PRO A 83 19.37 9.57 5.29
CA PRO A 83 18.06 9.82 5.90
C PRO A 83 17.05 10.50 4.96
N ALA A 84 17.52 11.27 3.99
CA ALA A 84 16.67 11.92 3.00
C ALA A 84 16.08 10.90 2.01
N ASP A 85 16.92 10.01 1.48
CA ASP A 85 16.53 9.04 0.45
C ASP A 85 15.64 7.95 1.06
N ALA A 86 16.03 7.40 2.21
CA ALA A 86 15.18 6.47 2.97
C ALA A 86 13.83 7.10 3.33
N GLY A 87 13.79 8.40 3.67
CA GLY A 87 12.55 9.12 3.96
C GLY A 87 11.61 9.21 2.75
N VAL A 88 12.15 9.44 1.55
CA VAL A 88 11.38 9.44 0.30
C VAL A 88 10.85 8.04 -0.01
N ASP A 89 11.68 7.00 0.12
CA ASP A 89 11.30 5.62 -0.13
C ASP A 89 10.15 5.16 0.77
N PHE A 90 10.27 5.38 2.08
CA PHE A 90 9.20 5.07 3.03
C PHE A 90 7.95 5.92 2.81
N GLY A 91 8.11 7.19 2.45
CA GLY A 91 6.99 8.07 2.11
C GLY A 91 6.19 7.55 0.90
N LEU A 92 6.88 7.07 -0.14
CA LEU A 92 6.26 6.50 -1.33
C LEU A 92 5.57 5.17 -1.03
N LEU A 93 6.21 4.28 -0.26
CA LEU A 93 5.59 3.02 0.18
C LEU A 93 4.35 3.28 1.03
N LEU A 94 4.39 4.25 1.95
CA LEU A 94 3.23 4.62 2.76
C LEU A 94 2.11 5.21 1.90
N MET A 95 2.45 6.06 0.94
CA MET A 95 1.49 6.61 -0.02
C MET A 95 0.83 5.49 -0.82
N ALA A 96 1.60 4.48 -1.22
CA ALA A 96 1.09 3.29 -1.91
C ALA A 96 0.11 2.50 -1.07
N VAL A 97 0.47 2.21 0.19
CA VAL A 97 -0.40 1.48 1.11
C VAL A 97 -1.71 2.24 1.31
N MET A 98 -1.65 3.56 1.55
CA MET A 98 -2.87 4.37 1.69
C MET A 98 -3.71 4.39 0.40
N GLY A 99 -3.05 4.49 -0.76
CA GLY A 99 -3.71 4.52 -2.07
C GLY A 99 -4.43 3.22 -2.43
N LEU A 100 -3.87 2.07 -2.06
CA LEU A 100 -4.48 0.74 -2.25
C LEU A 100 -5.54 0.42 -1.19
N LEU A 101 -5.33 0.88 0.05
CA LEU A 101 -6.23 0.62 1.17
C LEU A 101 -7.53 1.43 1.04
N PHE A 102 -7.48 2.62 0.44
CA PHE A 102 -8.65 3.50 0.31
C PHE A 102 -9.81 2.86 -0.51
N PRO A 103 -9.60 2.31 -1.71
CA PRO A 103 -10.65 1.54 -2.42
C PRO A 103 -11.08 0.27 -1.69
N ALA A 104 -10.18 -0.41 -0.98
CA ALA A 104 -10.48 -1.63 -0.24
C ALA A 104 -11.41 -1.37 0.95
N VAL A 105 -11.17 -0.29 1.70
CA VAL A 105 -12.02 0.09 2.84
C VAL A 105 -13.41 0.51 2.38
N LEU A 106 -13.53 1.30 1.30
CA LEU A 106 -14.84 1.68 0.76
C LEU A 106 -15.66 0.47 0.33
N HIS A 107 -15.00 -0.56 -0.22
CA HIS A 107 -15.64 -1.82 -0.54
C HIS A 107 -16.14 -2.54 0.72
N ALA A 108 -15.33 -2.57 1.78
CA ALA A 108 -15.67 -3.24 3.04
C ALA A 108 -16.79 -2.52 3.82
N THR A 109 -16.80 -1.19 3.83
CA THR A 109 -17.78 -0.40 4.60
C THR A 109 -19.11 -0.21 3.87
N GLN A 110 -19.22 -0.63 2.61
CA GLN A 110 -20.37 -0.42 1.73
C GLN A 110 -20.89 1.03 1.74
N THR A 111 -20.00 2.00 1.93
CA THR A 111 -20.32 3.44 2.02
C THR A 111 -20.60 4.08 0.64
N GLU A 112 -20.78 3.26 -0.39
CA GLU A 112 -21.00 3.68 -1.76
C GLU A 112 -22.45 4.20 -1.94
N LEU A 113 -22.60 5.47 -2.34
CA LEU A 113 -23.89 6.05 -2.77
C LEU A 113 -24.38 5.43 -4.11
N GLU A 114 -23.45 4.96 -4.96
CA GLU A 114 -23.68 4.21 -6.20
C GLU A 114 -22.73 3.00 -6.22
N TYR A 115 -23.25 1.82 -5.88
CA TYR A 115 -22.48 0.58 -5.72
C TYR A 115 -21.57 0.29 -6.93
N GLY A 116 -20.25 0.28 -6.70
CA GLY A 116 -19.21 -0.16 -7.64
C GLY A 116 -18.69 0.90 -8.61
N LYS A 117 -19.44 1.98 -8.89
CA LYS A 117 -18.96 3.05 -9.78
C LYS A 117 -17.98 3.99 -9.08
N SER A 118 -18.22 4.28 -7.81
CA SER A 118 -17.40 5.19 -7.02
C SER A 118 -16.04 4.56 -6.71
N GLN A 119 -16.00 3.30 -6.29
CA GLN A 119 -14.78 2.54 -6.05
C GLN A 119 -13.87 2.45 -7.30
N LEU A 120 -14.46 2.19 -8.48
CA LEU A 120 -13.69 2.07 -9.72
C LEU A 120 -13.13 3.42 -10.20
N SER A 121 -13.93 4.49 -10.14
CA SER A 121 -13.48 5.83 -10.50
C SER A 121 -12.33 6.28 -9.60
N LEU A 122 -12.45 5.98 -8.32
CA LEU A 122 -11.44 6.30 -7.33
C LEU A 122 -10.14 5.50 -7.52
N SER A 123 -10.23 4.18 -7.78
CA SER A 123 -9.05 3.34 -8.04
C SER A 123 -8.26 3.81 -9.28
N ARG A 124 -8.97 4.32 -10.29
CA ARG A 124 -8.35 4.91 -11.49
C ARG A 124 -7.66 6.23 -11.18
N PHE A 125 -8.30 7.06 -10.34
CA PHE A 125 -7.72 8.32 -9.89
C PHE A 125 -6.46 8.08 -9.05
N THR A 126 -6.49 7.15 -8.10
CA THR A 126 -5.33 6.79 -7.27
C THR A 126 -4.20 6.21 -8.12
N SER A 127 -4.49 5.33 -9.09
CA SER A 127 -3.49 4.80 -10.03
C SER A 127 -2.77 5.90 -10.82
N CYS A 128 -3.49 6.93 -11.28
CA CYS A 128 -2.88 8.07 -11.97
C CYS A 128 -1.92 8.86 -11.06
N ILE A 129 -2.31 9.12 -9.81
CA ILE A 129 -1.45 9.79 -8.82
C ILE A 129 -0.18 8.98 -8.54
N MET A 130 -0.32 7.67 -8.39
CA MET A 130 0.78 6.75 -8.11
C MET A 130 1.80 6.71 -9.26
N LEU A 131 1.31 6.71 -10.51
CA LEU A 131 2.17 6.75 -11.70
C LEU A 131 2.95 8.07 -11.78
N VAL A 132 2.30 9.22 -11.51
CA VAL A 132 2.97 10.53 -11.48
C VAL A 132 4.01 10.61 -10.36
N ALA A 133 3.70 10.08 -9.18
CA ALA A 133 4.64 10.00 -8.07
C ALA A 133 5.82 9.08 -8.40
N TYR A 134 5.60 7.93 -9.03
CA TYR A 134 6.65 7.03 -9.50
C TYR A 134 7.54 7.67 -10.57
N ALA A 135 6.95 8.36 -11.56
CA ALA A 135 7.73 9.08 -12.57
C ALA A 135 8.61 10.18 -11.94
N SER A 136 8.07 10.90 -10.96
CA SER A 136 8.80 11.91 -10.20
C SER A 136 9.93 11.28 -9.37
N TYR A 137 9.67 10.11 -8.77
CA TYR A 137 10.66 9.30 -8.06
C TYR A 137 11.80 8.85 -8.98
N ILE A 138 11.52 8.33 -10.17
CA ILE A 138 12.57 7.98 -11.15
C ILE A 138 13.42 9.20 -11.52
N VAL A 139 12.80 10.37 -11.72
CA VAL A 139 13.54 11.61 -11.98
C VAL A 139 14.41 12.00 -10.77
N PHE A 140 13.89 11.85 -9.55
CA PHE A 140 14.64 12.07 -8.31
C PHE A 140 15.84 11.12 -8.21
N GLN A 141 15.64 9.82 -8.40
CA GLN A 141 16.69 8.80 -8.36
C GLN A 141 17.81 9.06 -9.38
N VAL A 142 17.43 9.40 -10.63
CA VAL A 142 18.42 9.72 -11.67
C VAL A 142 19.20 11.00 -11.35
N LYS A 143 18.56 12.00 -10.74
CA LYS A 143 19.25 13.24 -10.33
C LYS A 143 20.15 13.02 -9.12
N ASN A 144 19.71 12.23 -8.14
CA ASN A 144 20.47 11.95 -6.94
C ASN A 144 21.75 11.18 -7.29
N LEU A 145 21.65 10.21 -8.22
CA LEU A 145 22.81 9.51 -8.78
C LEU A 145 23.82 10.46 -9.46
N LYS A 146 23.33 11.46 -10.20
CA LYS A 146 24.20 12.44 -10.88
C LYS A 146 24.86 13.43 -9.91
N ASN A 147 24.15 13.86 -8.87
CA ASN A 147 24.68 14.78 -7.88
C ASN A 147 25.80 14.15 -7.05
N LEU A 148 25.77 12.82 -6.86
CA LEU A 148 26.82 12.07 -6.19
C LEU A 148 28.10 11.90 -7.04
N GLN A 149 28.01 12.06 -8.37
CA GLN A 149 29.14 11.97 -9.29
C GLN A 149 29.83 13.33 -9.54
N VAL A 150 29.30 14.44 -9.01
CA VAL A 150 29.91 15.78 -9.08
C VAL A 150 30.45 16.12 -7.70
N PRO A 151 31.76 15.97 -7.44
CA PRO A 151 32.31 16.13 -6.11
C PRO A 151 32.53 17.61 -5.80
N ASP A 152 31.95 18.06 -4.70
CA ASP A 152 32.58 19.06 -3.84
C ASP A 152 32.84 18.34 -2.51
N ASP A 153 34.02 18.57 -1.95
CA ASP A 153 34.71 17.72 -0.97
C ASP A 153 33.86 17.31 0.26
N GLU A 154 34.24 16.16 0.84
CA GLU A 154 33.81 15.55 2.12
C GLU A 154 32.84 14.35 2.05
N ASP A 155 33.45 13.15 2.15
CA ASP A 155 32.96 11.98 2.90
C ASP A 155 31.51 11.54 2.71
N LYS A 156 31.22 10.96 1.53
CA LYS A 156 30.35 9.77 1.44
C LYS A 156 30.98 8.77 0.48
N SER A 157 31.62 7.78 1.07
CA SER A 157 32.21 6.61 0.43
C SER A 157 31.25 5.95 -0.56
N PHE A 158 31.46 6.19 -1.85
CA PHE A 158 31.28 5.13 -2.83
C PHE A 158 32.46 4.19 -2.63
N ASN A 159 32.31 3.22 -1.74
CA ASN A 159 33.21 2.08 -1.68
C ASN A 159 32.99 1.26 -2.96
N GLU A 160 33.56 1.73 -4.07
CA GLU A 160 34.09 0.86 -5.11
C GLU A 160 35.32 0.11 -4.56
N ASP A 161 35.12 -0.67 -3.50
CA ASP A 161 35.90 -1.90 -3.30
C ASP A 161 35.10 -3.04 -3.96
N THR A 162 34.76 -2.83 -5.23
CA THR A 162 34.57 -3.95 -6.13
C THR A 162 35.97 -4.48 -6.37
N SER A 163 36.27 -5.63 -5.79
CA SER A 163 37.34 -6.48 -6.29
C SER A 163 37.11 -6.62 -7.80
N ASN A 164 37.88 -5.85 -8.56
CA ASN A 164 37.90 -5.81 -10.01
C ASN A 164 38.39 -7.16 -10.54
N ASP A 165 37.49 -8.13 -10.61
CA ASP A 165 37.39 -8.93 -11.82
C ASP A 165 36.48 -8.13 -12.77
N GLU A 166 37.08 -7.20 -13.51
CA GLU A 166 36.43 -6.52 -14.62
C GLU A 166 36.11 -7.57 -15.70
N GLU A 167 34.98 -8.25 -15.56
CA GLU A 167 34.38 -9.02 -16.65
C GLU A 167 33.98 -8.02 -17.74
N ALA A 168 34.77 -7.99 -18.82
CA ALA A 168 34.45 -7.24 -20.02
C ALA A 168 33.03 -7.63 -20.48
N PRO A 169 32.22 -6.68 -20.99
CA PRO A 169 30.85 -6.97 -21.41
C PRO A 169 30.86 -8.04 -22.51
N GLU A 170 30.46 -9.26 -22.13
CA GLU A 170 30.56 -10.44 -23.01
C GLU A 170 29.50 -10.45 -24.13
N ILE A 171 28.51 -9.54 -24.08
CA ILE A 171 27.40 -9.52 -25.03
C ILE A 171 27.24 -8.15 -25.71
N SER A 172 27.08 -8.16 -27.03
CA SER A 172 26.84 -6.94 -27.78
C SER A 172 25.41 -6.42 -27.59
N MET A 173 25.20 -5.12 -27.82
CA MET A 173 23.88 -4.48 -27.70
C MET A 173 22.81 -5.16 -28.55
N TRP A 174 23.18 -5.61 -29.76
CA TRP A 174 22.25 -6.30 -30.68
C TRP A 174 21.88 -7.69 -30.20
N GLU A 175 22.83 -8.43 -29.63
CA GLU A 175 22.56 -9.75 -29.04
C GLU A 175 21.67 -9.62 -27.81
N SER A 176 21.88 -8.60 -26.97
CA SER A 176 21.02 -8.31 -25.82
C SER A 176 19.57 -8.05 -26.23
N MET A 177 19.35 -7.25 -27.30
CA MET A 177 18.00 -6.99 -27.82
C MET A 177 17.30 -8.28 -28.29
N ILE A 178 18.02 -9.18 -28.96
CA ILE A 178 17.47 -10.46 -29.42
C ILE A 178 17.13 -11.35 -28.22
N TRP A 179 18.04 -11.47 -27.25
CA TRP A 179 17.81 -12.27 -26.04
C TRP A 179 16.62 -11.75 -25.23
N ILE A 180 16.48 -10.45 -25.04
CA ILE A 180 15.32 -9.85 -24.35
C ILE A 180 14.02 -10.19 -25.08
N SER A 181 13.98 -10.09 -26.42
CA SER A 181 12.78 -10.45 -27.19
C SER A 181 12.43 -11.93 -27.04
N ILE A 182 13.42 -12.82 -27.10
CA ILE A 182 13.20 -14.27 -26.95
C ILE A 182 12.71 -14.60 -25.54
N LEU A 183 13.36 -14.07 -24.50
CA LEU A 183 12.98 -14.30 -23.10
C LEU A 183 11.59 -13.73 -22.81
N THR A 184 11.29 -12.52 -23.28
CA THR A 184 9.96 -11.91 -23.12
C THR A 184 8.88 -12.75 -23.80
N GLY A 185 9.14 -13.22 -25.03
CA GLY A 185 8.22 -14.12 -25.73
C GLY A 185 8.02 -15.45 -25.00
N GLY A 186 9.09 -16.03 -24.47
CA GLY A 186 9.05 -17.25 -23.66
C GLY A 186 8.23 -17.07 -22.38
N ILE A 187 8.44 -15.97 -21.65
CA ILE A 187 7.68 -15.63 -20.43
C ILE A 187 6.21 -15.41 -20.75
N SER A 188 5.88 -14.76 -21.88
CA SER A 188 4.50 -14.56 -22.32
C SER A 188 3.78 -15.89 -22.54
N ILE A 189 4.41 -16.84 -23.25
CA ILE A 189 3.85 -18.17 -23.49
C ILE A 189 3.70 -18.94 -22.16
N LEU A 190 4.74 -18.90 -21.30
CA LEU A 190 4.72 -19.59 -20.02
C LEU A 190 3.68 -19.02 -19.06
N SER A 191 3.40 -17.72 -19.11
CA SER A 191 2.39 -17.05 -18.30
C SER A 191 0.98 -17.60 -18.57
N GLU A 192 0.62 -17.82 -19.84
CA GLU A 192 -0.67 -18.43 -20.19
C GLU A 192 -0.78 -19.87 -19.65
N TYR A 193 0.26 -20.68 -19.80
CA TYR A 193 0.30 -22.03 -19.24
C TYR A 193 0.23 -22.03 -17.70
N LEU A 194 0.91 -21.08 -17.06
CA LEU A 194 0.91 -20.94 -15.60
C LEU A 194 -0.48 -20.58 -15.07
N VAL A 195 -1.18 -19.61 -15.68
CA VAL A 195 -2.55 -19.24 -15.28
C VAL A 195 -3.50 -20.42 -15.44
N ASN A 196 -3.43 -21.14 -16.57
CA ASN A 196 -4.24 -22.35 -16.79
C ASN A 196 -3.93 -23.45 -15.75
N THR A 197 -2.65 -23.61 -15.38
CA THR A 197 -2.22 -24.57 -14.36
C THR A 197 -2.71 -24.18 -12.97
N ILE A 198 -2.74 -22.88 -12.63
CA ILE A 198 -3.31 -22.40 -11.37
C ILE A 198 -4.79 -22.77 -11.27
N GLU A 199 -5.56 -22.65 -12.35
CA GLU A 199 -6.97 -23.04 -12.35
C GLU A 199 -7.17 -24.54 -12.19
N GLY A 200 -6.33 -25.36 -12.84
CA GLY A 200 -6.34 -26.82 -12.70
C GLY A 200 -5.94 -27.26 -11.30
N ALA A 201 -4.85 -26.70 -10.77
CA ALA A 201 -4.36 -26.98 -9.42
C ALA A 201 -5.37 -26.59 -8.34
N SER A 202 -6.09 -25.48 -8.51
CA SER A 202 -7.14 -25.08 -7.57
C SER A 202 -8.27 -26.13 -7.46
N LYS A 203 -8.62 -26.79 -8.57
CA LYS A 203 -9.66 -27.83 -8.59
C LYS A 203 -9.17 -29.16 -8.01
N GLU A 204 -7.94 -29.55 -8.30
CA GLU A 204 -7.37 -30.84 -7.88
C GLU A 204 -6.95 -30.83 -6.40
N PHE A 205 -6.32 -29.75 -5.93
CA PHE A 205 -5.80 -29.63 -4.57
C PHE A 205 -6.79 -29.00 -3.58
N GLU A 206 -8.02 -28.68 -4.02
CA GLU A 206 -9.04 -27.96 -3.24
C GLU A 206 -8.53 -26.65 -2.60
N MET A 207 -7.48 -26.06 -3.18
CA MET A 207 -6.90 -24.81 -2.70
C MET A 207 -7.58 -23.61 -3.39
N PRO A 208 -7.85 -22.50 -2.66
CA PRO A 208 -8.48 -21.34 -3.25
C PRO A 208 -7.57 -20.67 -4.28
N LYS A 209 -8.13 -20.31 -5.46
CA LYS A 209 -7.39 -19.61 -6.52
C LYS A 209 -6.68 -18.35 -6.00
N SER A 210 -7.31 -17.63 -5.08
CA SER A 210 -6.74 -16.44 -4.45
C SER A 210 -5.47 -16.72 -3.67
N PHE A 211 -5.35 -17.87 -3.00
CA PHE A 211 -4.10 -18.23 -2.32
C PHE A 211 -2.97 -18.48 -3.30
N LEU A 212 -3.24 -19.25 -4.37
CA LEU A 212 -2.24 -19.54 -5.40
C LEU A 212 -1.80 -18.27 -6.15
N SER A 213 -2.72 -17.34 -6.42
CA SER A 213 -2.40 -16.11 -7.16
C SER A 213 -1.82 -14.99 -6.29
N VAL A 214 -2.27 -14.82 -5.05
CA VAL A 214 -1.84 -13.71 -4.19
C VAL A 214 -0.62 -14.06 -3.35
N ILE A 215 -0.42 -15.33 -2.98
CA ILE A 215 0.68 -15.75 -2.13
C ILE A 215 1.75 -16.51 -2.93
N LEU A 216 1.37 -17.58 -3.63
CA LEU A 216 2.35 -18.46 -4.26
C LEU A 216 3.01 -17.80 -5.48
N LEU A 217 2.23 -17.14 -6.34
CA LEU A 217 2.73 -16.54 -7.58
C LEU A 217 3.75 -15.41 -7.33
N PRO A 218 3.55 -14.44 -6.41
CA PRO A 218 4.55 -13.42 -6.13
C PRO A 218 5.83 -13.98 -5.51
N VAL A 219 5.74 -15.03 -4.68
CA VAL A 219 6.93 -15.67 -4.08
C VAL A 219 7.82 -16.28 -5.15
N ILE A 220 7.23 -16.99 -6.12
CA ILE A 220 7.97 -17.61 -7.21
C ILE A 220 8.43 -16.55 -8.22
N GLY A 221 7.56 -15.60 -8.57
CA GLY A 221 7.84 -14.53 -9.53
C GLY A 221 9.00 -13.63 -9.12
N ASN A 222 9.12 -13.36 -7.82
CA ASN A 222 10.19 -12.50 -7.27
C ASN A 222 11.37 -13.31 -6.70
N ALA A 223 11.38 -14.64 -6.87
CA ALA A 223 12.40 -15.51 -6.26
C ALA A 223 13.82 -15.17 -6.72
N ALA A 224 14.00 -14.88 -8.02
CA ALA A 224 15.31 -14.53 -8.56
C ALA A 224 15.86 -13.23 -7.95
N GLU A 225 14.99 -12.23 -7.75
CA GLU A 225 15.35 -10.97 -7.10
C GLU A 225 15.71 -11.18 -5.63
N HIS A 226 14.91 -11.96 -4.89
CA HIS A 226 15.21 -12.29 -3.50
C HIS A 226 16.53 -13.05 -3.34
N VAL A 227 16.79 -14.04 -4.20
CA VAL A 227 18.07 -14.78 -4.18
C VAL A 227 19.23 -13.85 -4.50
N GLY A 228 19.08 -12.94 -5.47
CA GLY A 228 20.08 -11.93 -5.79
C GLY A 228 20.37 -10.99 -4.61
N ALA A 229 19.32 -10.45 -3.98
CA ALA A 229 19.45 -9.59 -2.80
C ALA A 229 20.17 -10.32 -1.65
N VAL A 230 19.79 -11.56 -1.35
CA VAL A 230 20.47 -12.38 -0.33
C VAL A 230 21.93 -12.64 -0.69
N MET A 231 22.24 -12.91 -1.97
CA MET A 231 23.62 -13.11 -2.42
C MET A 231 24.47 -11.85 -2.20
N PHE A 232 23.93 -10.65 -2.46
CA PHE A 232 24.62 -9.40 -2.17
C PHE A 232 24.76 -9.14 -0.67
N ALA A 233 23.73 -9.41 0.12
CA ALA A 233 23.79 -9.29 1.58
C ALA A 233 24.85 -10.21 2.21
N VAL A 234 24.99 -11.46 1.72
CA VAL A 234 26.02 -12.41 2.18
C VAL A 234 27.44 -11.95 1.83
N LYS A 235 27.59 -11.09 0.82
CA LYS A 235 28.87 -10.48 0.42
C LYS A 235 29.11 -9.12 1.11
N ASP A 236 28.41 -8.84 2.22
CA ASP A 236 28.46 -7.57 2.95
C ASP A 236 28.07 -6.33 2.11
N LYS A 237 27.38 -6.53 0.98
CA LYS A 237 26.85 -5.45 0.11
C LYS A 237 25.39 -5.16 0.45
N LEU A 238 25.17 -4.70 1.69
CA LEU A 238 23.81 -4.44 2.21
C LEU A 238 23.13 -3.26 1.53
N ASP A 239 23.88 -2.26 1.08
CA ASP A 239 23.44 -1.14 0.25
C ASP A 239 22.74 -1.62 -1.04
N ILE A 240 23.38 -2.53 -1.79
CA ILE A 240 22.82 -3.10 -3.02
C ILE A 240 21.62 -3.99 -2.70
N SER A 241 21.71 -4.82 -1.65
CA SER A 241 20.61 -5.69 -1.23
C SER A 241 19.36 -4.89 -0.85
N LEU A 242 19.52 -3.81 -0.09
CA LEU A 242 18.44 -2.93 0.33
C LEU A 242 17.87 -2.15 -0.85
N GLY A 243 18.73 -1.67 -1.75
CA GLY A 243 18.32 -1.02 -3.00
C GLY A 243 17.44 -1.93 -3.88
N VAL A 244 17.82 -3.21 -4.04
CA VAL A 244 17.01 -4.19 -4.78
C VAL A 244 15.65 -4.42 -4.09
N ALA A 245 15.64 -4.63 -2.77
CA ALA A 245 14.40 -4.91 -2.03
C ALA A 245 13.42 -3.72 -2.01
N VAL A 246 13.92 -2.52 -1.70
CA VAL A 246 13.11 -1.29 -1.63
C VAL A 246 12.68 -0.85 -3.04
N GLY A 247 13.58 -0.93 -4.01
CA GLY A 247 13.29 -0.60 -5.41
C GLY A 247 12.19 -1.49 -5.99
N SER A 248 12.28 -2.81 -5.81
CA SER A 248 11.25 -3.76 -6.23
C SER A 248 9.91 -3.48 -5.53
N SER A 249 9.92 -3.19 -4.23
CA SER A 249 8.72 -2.85 -3.47
C SER A 249 8.02 -1.59 -4.00
N ILE A 250 8.77 -0.50 -4.25
CA ILE A 250 8.24 0.76 -4.79
C ILE A 250 7.72 0.56 -6.22
N GLN A 251 8.44 -0.19 -7.06
CA GLN A 251 8.03 -0.48 -8.43
C GLN A 251 6.70 -1.24 -8.45
N ILE A 252 6.62 -2.33 -7.69
CA ILE A 252 5.41 -3.16 -7.62
C ILE A 252 4.25 -2.37 -7.03
N SER A 253 4.48 -1.56 -6.00
CA SER A 253 3.39 -0.85 -5.32
C SER A 253 2.87 0.37 -6.09
N MET A 254 3.73 1.07 -6.86
CA MET A 254 3.41 2.35 -7.49
C MET A 254 3.11 2.27 -8.99
N PHE A 255 3.67 1.27 -9.69
CA PHE A 255 3.64 1.20 -11.15
C PHE A 255 2.87 -0.02 -11.69
N VAL A 256 3.03 -1.19 -11.06
CA VAL A 256 2.41 -2.46 -11.48
C VAL A 256 0.94 -2.52 -11.03
#